data_AF-A0A914Q192-F1
#
_entry.id   AF-A0A914Q192-F1
#
_cell.length_a   1.000
_cell.length_b   1.000
_cell.length_c   1.000
_cell.angle_alpha   90.00
_cell.angle_beta   90.00
_cell.angle_gamma   90.00
#
_symmetry.space_group_name_H-M   'P 1'
#
loop_
_entity.id
_entity.type
_entity.pdbx_description
1 polymer ?
#
loop_
_entity_poly.entity_id
_entity_poly.type
_entity_poly.pdbx_seq_one_letter_code
_entity_poly.pdbx_strand_id
1 'polypeptide(L)'
;MLQTVQSVPNLEEKTSVESFLKKYMEEKKGFKQLCPGHPAADAMIECFLEQLKLDFNMNLMVYLKKEEMKQCLEIFNTKRAAKDETEVTMEEMTELYEKEENRMKLFENPGINFADIYGVLHFARILQSGYDDYEDELPVGDNLPIMLIHDLLSYAENFTSEYA
;
A
#
# COMPACT_ATOMS: atom_id res chain seq x y z
N MET A 1 -11.38 28.77 19.31
CA MET A 1 -10.45 27.62 19.17
C MET A 1 -11.23 26.51 18.49
N LEU A 2 -11.01 26.31 17.19
CA LEU A 2 -11.62 25.20 16.44
C LEU A 2 -10.71 23.99 16.61
N GLN A 3 -11.15 23.01 17.40
CA GLN A 3 -10.57 21.68 17.37
C GLN A 3 -10.93 21.09 16.00
N THR A 4 -9.95 21.05 15.09
CA THR A 4 -10.08 20.26 13.86
C THR A 4 -10.14 18.80 14.30
N VAL A 5 -11.34 18.25 14.31
CA VAL A 5 -11.55 16.80 14.30
C VAL A 5 -10.78 16.32 13.07
N GLN A 6 -9.64 15.64 13.27
CA GLN A 6 -9.01 14.90 12.19
C GLN A 6 -10.04 13.82 11.79
N SER A 7 -10.79 14.10 10.72
CA SER A 7 -11.71 13.13 10.14
C SER A 7 -10.92 11.89 9.76
N VAL A 8 -11.35 10.72 10.22
CA VAL A 8 -10.82 9.45 9.71
C VAL A 8 -11.02 9.48 8.19
N PRO A 9 -9.97 9.32 7.37
CA PRO A 9 -10.11 9.30 5.93
C PRO A 9 -11.16 8.26 5.53
N ASN A 10 -12.05 8.61 4.60
CA ASN A 10 -12.94 7.60 4.02
C ASN A 10 -12.07 6.57 3.30
N LEU A 11 -12.14 5.31 3.71
CA LEU A 11 -11.26 4.26 3.18
C LEU A 11 -11.55 3.94 1.72
N GLU A 12 -12.79 4.10 1.27
CA GLU A 12 -13.13 4.09 -0.15
C GLU A 12 -12.66 5.41 -0.79
N GLU A 13 -11.36 5.50 -1.06
CA GLU A 13 -10.80 6.58 -1.86
C GLU A 13 -11.28 6.44 -3.30
N LYS A 14 -11.55 7.56 -3.98
CA LYS A 14 -11.98 7.59 -5.40
C LYS A 14 -10.99 6.91 -6.35
N THR A 15 -9.75 6.73 -5.89
CA THR A 15 -8.65 6.09 -6.61
C THR A 15 -7.98 5.10 -5.66
N SER A 16 -8.04 3.81 -6.00
CA SER A 16 -7.36 2.74 -5.25
C SER A 16 -5.86 2.74 -5.51
N VAL A 17 -5.06 2.13 -4.62
CA VAL A 17 -3.62 1.90 -4.83
C VAL A 17 -3.36 1.21 -6.17
N GLU A 18 -4.18 0.22 -6.54
CA GLU A 18 -4.08 -0.50 -7.82
C GLU A 18 -4.18 0.48 -9.00
N SER A 19 -5.20 1.34 -9.00
CA SER A 19 -5.38 2.32 -10.09
C SER A 19 -4.29 3.40 -10.11
N PHE A 20 -3.76 3.78 -8.94
CA PHE A 20 -2.62 4.68 -8.82
C PHE A 20 -1.34 4.08 -9.40
N LEU A 21 -0.97 2.85 -9.01
CA LEU A 21 0.22 2.16 -9.50
C LEU A 21 0.14 1.92 -11.01
N LYS A 22 -1.05 1.59 -11.53
CA LYS A 22 -1.28 1.47 -12.96
C LYS A 22 -1.07 2.78 -13.70
N LYS A 23 -1.61 3.90 -13.20
CA LYS A 23 -1.43 5.23 -13.80
C LYS A 23 0.04 5.66 -13.74
N TYR A 24 0.71 5.42 -12.62
CA TYR A 24 2.15 5.62 -12.47
C TYR A 24 2.91 4.85 -13.57
N MET A 25 2.65 3.56 -13.76
CA MET A 25 3.29 2.80 -14.84
C MET A 25 2.96 3.33 -16.23
N GLU A 26 1.73 3.75 -16.49
CA GLU A 26 1.35 4.31 -17.79
C GLU A 26 2.06 5.62 -18.12
N GLU A 27 2.23 6.50 -17.13
CA GLU A 27 2.93 7.79 -17.29
C GLU A 27 4.46 7.63 -17.28
N LYS A 28 4.96 6.59 -16.61
CA LYS A 28 6.38 6.26 -16.52
C LYS A 28 6.84 5.27 -17.59
N LYS A 29 5.93 4.71 -18.40
CA LYS A 29 6.26 3.85 -19.57
C LYS A 29 7.23 4.59 -20.48
N GLY A 30 8.46 4.07 -20.60
CA GLY A 30 9.53 4.72 -21.33
C GLY A 30 10.51 5.52 -20.46
N PHE A 31 10.61 5.21 -19.16
CA PHE A 31 11.56 5.79 -18.21
C PHE A 31 13.04 5.47 -18.54
N LYS A 32 13.52 5.98 -19.68
CA LYS A 32 14.94 5.97 -20.08
C LYS A 32 15.81 6.85 -19.17
N GLN A 33 15.23 7.65 -18.27
CA GLN A 33 15.98 8.58 -17.41
C GLN A 33 16.49 7.96 -16.10
N LEU A 34 15.76 7.02 -15.48
CA LEU A 34 16.27 6.34 -14.27
C LEU A 34 17.24 5.19 -14.61
N CYS A 35 17.09 4.55 -15.78
CA CYS A 35 17.92 3.44 -16.23
C CYS A 35 18.19 3.49 -17.76
N PRO A 36 18.93 4.48 -18.28
CA PRO A 36 19.21 4.57 -19.71
C PRO A 36 19.96 3.33 -20.22
N GLY A 37 19.32 2.58 -21.13
CA GLY A 37 19.94 1.49 -21.88
C GLY A 37 19.68 0.07 -21.35
N HIS A 38 18.88 -0.11 -20.29
CA HIS A 38 18.56 -1.44 -19.79
C HIS A 38 17.33 -2.04 -20.51
N PRO A 39 17.46 -3.14 -21.28
CA PRO A 39 16.37 -3.72 -22.07
C PRO A 39 15.22 -4.30 -21.22
N ALA A 40 15.39 -4.36 -19.90
CA ALA A 40 14.40 -4.83 -18.92
C ALA A 40 14.00 -3.78 -17.87
N ALA A 41 14.27 -2.49 -18.09
CA ALA A 41 13.96 -1.44 -17.12
C ALA A 41 12.46 -1.43 -16.73
N ASP A 42 11.58 -1.50 -17.72
CA ASP A 42 10.13 -1.52 -17.48
C ASP A 42 9.71 -2.76 -16.68
N ALA A 43 10.26 -3.94 -16.99
CA ALA A 43 9.98 -5.18 -16.27
C ALA A 43 10.49 -5.18 -14.81
N MET A 44 11.62 -4.52 -14.55
CA MET A 44 12.12 -4.36 -13.18
C MET A 44 11.24 -3.41 -12.37
N ILE A 45 10.77 -2.32 -12.98
CA ILE A 45 9.82 -1.41 -12.32
C ILE A 45 8.49 -2.13 -12.07
N GLU A 46 7.96 -2.86 -13.04
CA GLU A 46 6.74 -3.67 -12.86
C GLU A 46 6.90 -4.66 -11.69
N CYS A 47 8.00 -5.40 -11.64
CA CYS A 47 8.30 -6.32 -10.55
C CYS A 47 8.40 -5.60 -9.19
N PHE A 48 9.01 -4.42 -9.16
CA PHE A 48 9.13 -3.63 -7.94
C PHE A 48 7.77 -3.12 -7.44
N LEU A 49 6.92 -2.62 -8.33
CA LEU A 49 5.58 -2.15 -7.94
C LEU A 49 4.67 -3.29 -7.47
N GLU A 50 4.77 -4.47 -8.09
CA GLU A 50 4.06 -5.66 -7.61
C GLU A 50 4.53 -6.09 -6.21
N GLN A 51 5.84 -5.98 -5.93
CA GLN A 51 6.37 -6.21 -4.58
C GLN A 51 5.82 -5.19 -3.57
N LEU A 52 5.82 -3.89 -3.91
CA LEU A 52 5.26 -2.86 -3.04
C LEU A 52 3.76 -3.06 -2.78
N LYS A 53 3.02 -3.52 -3.79
CA LYS A 53 1.60 -3.87 -3.65
C LYS A 53 1.41 -5.05 -2.70
N LEU A 54 2.26 -6.07 -2.82
CA LEU A 54 2.26 -7.22 -1.93
C LEU A 54 2.55 -6.77 -0.49
N ASP A 55 3.60 -5.97 -0.28
CA ASP A 55 3.98 -5.45 1.03
C ASP A 55 2.88 -4.58 1.64
N PHE A 56 2.22 -3.75 0.83
CA PHE A 56 1.05 -2.98 1.25
C PHE A 56 -0.07 -3.90 1.75
N ASN A 57 -0.44 -4.91 0.95
CA ASN A 57 -1.51 -5.84 1.32
C ASN A 57 -1.19 -6.63 2.60
N MET A 58 0.07 -7.01 2.81
CA MET A 58 0.50 -7.77 3.99
C MET A 58 0.59 -6.91 5.25
N ASN A 59 1.07 -5.67 5.11
CA ASN A 59 1.45 -4.85 6.26
C ASN A 59 0.49 -3.71 6.57
N LEU A 60 -0.53 -3.45 5.72
CA LEU A 60 -1.46 -2.32 5.89
C LEU A 60 -1.94 -2.16 7.34
N MET A 61 -2.40 -3.26 7.94
CA MET A 61 -2.96 -3.26 9.30
C MET A 61 -1.93 -2.99 10.40
N VAL A 62 -0.64 -3.25 10.18
CA VAL A 62 0.42 -2.83 11.11
C VAL A 62 0.48 -1.30 11.20
N TYR A 63 0.21 -0.61 10.09
CA TYR A 63 0.32 0.83 9.98
C TYR A 63 -1.02 1.57 10.10
N LEU A 64 -2.14 0.87 10.36
CA LEU A 64 -3.43 1.51 10.61
C LEU A 64 -3.53 2.07 12.02
N LYS A 65 -4.12 3.26 12.14
CA LYS A 65 -4.55 3.81 13.44
C LYS A 65 -5.68 2.94 14.00
N LYS A 66 -5.89 2.99 15.32
CA LYS A 66 -6.93 2.20 16.00
C LYS A 66 -8.34 2.44 15.42
N GLU A 67 -8.63 3.66 14.98
CA GLU A 67 -9.88 4.05 14.35
C GLU A 67 -10.01 3.52 12.92
N GLU A 68 -8.92 3.53 12.15
CA GLU A 68 -8.86 2.98 10.79
C GLU A 68 -8.93 1.45 10.81
N MET A 69 -8.41 0.81 11.87
CA MET A 69 -8.50 -0.63 12.08
C MET A 69 -9.94 -1.11 12.21
N LYS A 70 -10.80 -0.34 12.88
CA LYS A 70 -12.25 -0.66 12.97
C LYS A 70 -12.91 -0.66 11.61
N GLN A 71 -12.61 0.35 10.80
CA GLN A 71 -13.14 0.44 9.44
C GLN A 71 -12.58 -0.67 8.53
N CYS A 72 -11.30 -1.03 8.71
CA CYS A 72 -10.70 -2.20 8.04
C CYS A 72 -11.49 -3.48 8.34
N LEU A 73 -11.78 -3.73 9.63
CA LEU A 73 -12.54 -4.89 10.07
C LEU A 73 -13.94 -4.92 9.47
N GLU A 74 -14.63 -3.77 9.43
CA GLU A 74 -15.96 -3.66 8.83
C GLU A 74 -15.94 -4.01 7.33
N ILE A 75 -14.97 -3.49 6.58
CA ILE A 75 -14.81 -3.81 5.15
C ILE A 75 -14.45 -5.29 4.97
N PHE A 76 -13.56 -5.80 5.81
CA PHE A 76 -13.11 -7.19 5.79
C PHE A 76 -14.28 -8.16 6.00
N ASN A 77 -15.09 -7.91 7.03
CA ASN A 77 -16.28 -8.71 7.32
C ASN A 77 -17.37 -8.57 6.24
N THR A 78 -17.53 -7.39 5.64
CA THR A 78 -18.46 -7.19 4.52
C THR A 78 -18.08 -8.05 3.31
N LYS A 79 -16.79 -8.10 2.97
CA LYS A 79 -16.29 -8.91 1.84
C LYS A 79 -16.35 -10.42 2.13
N ARG A 80 -16.12 -10.82 3.38
CA ARG A 80 -16.28 -12.21 3.84
C ARG A 80 -17.73 -12.66 3.82
N ALA A 81 -18.65 -11.82 4.30
CA ALA A 81 -20.09 -12.07 4.23
C ALA A 81 -20.57 -12.24 2.78
N ALA A 82 -20.02 -11.48 1.83
CA ALA A 82 -20.30 -11.65 0.40
C ALA A 82 -19.79 -12.98 -0.19
N LYS A 83 -18.95 -13.72 0.55
CA LYS A 83 -18.39 -15.04 0.19
C LYS A 83 -18.91 -16.17 1.11
N ASP A 84 -19.94 -15.91 1.92
CA ASP A 84 -20.48 -16.84 2.92
C ASP A 84 -19.43 -17.32 3.95
N GLU A 85 -18.42 -16.49 4.22
CA GLU A 85 -17.37 -16.76 5.21
C GLU A 85 -17.73 -16.17 6.58
N THR A 86 -17.26 -16.80 7.66
CA THR A 86 -17.51 -16.36 9.03
C THR A 86 -16.92 -14.98 9.31
N GLU A 87 -17.67 -14.15 10.03
CA GLU A 87 -17.19 -12.87 10.57
C GLU A 87 -15.96 -13.08 11.46
N VAL A 88 -14.99 -12.17 11.36
CA VAL A 88 -13.80 -12.13 12.21
C VAL A 88 -13.96 -10.99 13.20
N THR A 89 -13.50 -11.19 14.43
CA THR A 89 -13.51 -10.19 15.49
C THR A 89 -12.26 -9.32 15.46
N MET A 90 -12.28 -8.19 16.16
CA MET A 90 -11.10 -7.33 16.30
C MET A 90 -9.94 -8.04 17.01
N GLU A 91 -10.23 -8.94 17.96
CA GLU A 91 -9.23 -9.71 18.69
C GLU A 91 -8.55 -10.73 17.77
N GLU A 92 -9.32 -11.50 17.00
CA GLU A 92 -8.78 -12.41 15.99
C GLU A 92 -7.99 -11.65 14.92
N MET A 93 -8.48 -10.48 14.49
CA MET A 93 -7.76 -9.63 13.54
C MET A 93 -6.42 -9.17 14.12
N THR A 94 -6.39 -8.72 15.38
CA THR A 94 -5.15 -8.26 16.06
C THR A 94 -4.11 -9.38 16.17
N GLU A 95 -4.51 -10.57 16.60
CA GLU A 95 -3.63 -11.74 16.73
C GLU A 95 -3.04 -12.18 15.38
N LEU A 96 -3.75 -11.94 14.28
CA LEU A 96 -3.28 -12.27 12.94
C LEU A 96 -2.19 -11.33 12.42
N TYR A 97 -2.12 -10.07 12.87
CA TYR A 97 -1.10 -9.10 12.43
C TYR A 97 0.12 -9.00 13.33
N GLU A 98 0.02 -9.43 14.59
CA GLU A 98 1.18 -9.42 15.51
C GLU A 98 2.30 -10.38 15.07
N LYS A 99 1.99 -11.43 14.31
CA LYS A 99 2.97 -12.44 13.87
C LYS A 99 3.09 -12.49 12.36
N GLU A 100 4.31 -12.41 11.84
CA GLU A 100 4.62 -12.46 10.41
C GLU A 100 4.08 -13.73 9.72
N GLU A 101 4.24 -14.90 10.37
CA GLU A 101 3.70 -16.17 9.87
C GLU A 101 2.18 -16.20 9.71
N ASN A 102 1.46 -15.35 10.45
CA ASN A 102 0.00 -15.23 10.36
C ASN A 102 -0.41 -14.21 9.29
N ARG A 103 0.38 -13.15 9.07
CA ARG A 103 0.17 -12.18 7.98
C ARG A 103 0.19 -12.85 6.60
N MET A 104 1.08 -13.81 6.39
CA MET A 104 1.12 -14.61 5.15
C MET A 104 -0.16 -15.43 4.92
N LYS A 105 -0.76 -16.00 5.98
CA LYS A 105 -2.00 -16.80 5.87
C LYS A 105 -3.23 -15.96 5.51
N LEU A 106 -3.24 -14.69 5.90
CA LEU A 106 -4.26 -13.73 5.49
C LEU A 106 -4.16 -13.40 4.00
N PHE A 107 -2.92 -13.28 3.49
CA PHE A 107 -2.66 -13.08 2.07
C PHE A 107 -3.02 -14.32 1.23
N GLU A 108 -2.78 -15.52 1.76
CA GLU A 108 -3.21 -16.79 1.15
C GLU A 108 -4.74 -16.97 1.12
N ASN A 109 -5.48 -16.09 1.81
CA ASN A 109 -6.93 -16.03 1.72
C ASN A 109 -7.29 -15.01 0.61
N PRO A 110 -7.66 -15.44 -0.62
CA PRO A 110 -7.86 -14.60 -1.80
C PRO A 110 -9.12 -13.71 -1.71
N GLY A 111 -9.59 -13.46 -0.49
CA GLY A 111 -10.72 -12.67 -0.10
C GLY A 111 -10.64 -11.24 -0.59
N ILE A 112 -9.54 -10.57 -0.22
CA ILE A 112 -9.48 -9.12 -0.06
C ILE A 112 -8.11 -8.62 -0.52
N ASN A 113 -8.11 -7.91 -1.64
CA ASN A 113 -6.97 -7.11 -2.09
C ASN A 113 -7.14 -5.70 -1.52
N PHE A 114 -6.37 -5.37 -0.48
CA PHE A 114 -6.46 -4.04 0.14
C PHE A 114 -6.02 -2.93 -0.81
N ALA A 115 -5.14 -3.22 -1.77
CA ALA A 115 -4.75 -2.28 -2.82
C ALA A 115 -5.91 -1.86 -3.73
N ASP A 116 -7.01 -2.63 -3.77
CA ASP A 116 -8.25 -2.26 -4.49
C ASP A 116 -9.21 -1.40 -3.65
N ILE A 117 -9.02 -1.37 -2.33
CA ILE A 117 -9.95 -0.78 -1.37
C ILE A 117 -9.41 0.57 -0.89
N TYR A 118 -8.17 0.56 -0.45
CA TYR A 118 -7.49 1.72 0.10
C TYR A 118 -6.86 2.52 -1.03
N GLY A 119 -6.67 3.82 -0.81
CA GLY A 119 -6.05 4.69 -1.80
C GLY A 119 -4.66 5.19 -1.40
N VAL A 120 -4.25 6.22 -2.13
CA VAL A 120 -2.87 6.71 -2.20
C VAL A 120 -2.36 7.20 -0.85
N LEU A 121 -3.23 7.78 -0.02
CA LEU A 121 -2.80 8.32 1.27
C LEU A 121 -2.28 7.22 2.22
N HIS A 122 -2.95 6.06 2.22
CA HIS A 122 -2.55 4.91 3.00
C HIS A 122 -1.28 4.26 2.44
N PHE A 123 -1.19 4.19 1.11
CA PHE A 123 -0.02 3.66 0.42
C PHE A 123 1.24 4.49 0.70
N ALA A 124 1.15 5.82 0.58
CA ALA A 124 2.26 6.73 0.86
C ALA A 124 2.74 6.64 2.31
N ARG A 125 1.83 6.50 3.27
CA ARG A 125 2.17 6.34 4.70
C ARG A 125 2.98 5.08 4.96
N ILE A 126 2.58 3.97 4.33
CA ILE A 126 3.26 2.67 4.48
C ILE A 126 4.61 2.69 3.78
N LEU A 127 4.68 3.29 2.59
CA LEU A 127 5.95 3.51 1.91
C LEU A 127 6.91 4.33 2.76
N GLN A 128 6.47 5.45 3.35
CA GLN A 128 7.31 6.28 4.23
C GLN A 128 7.76 5.51 5.48
N SER A 129 6.88 4.71 6.08
CA SER A 129 7.21 3.98 7.31
C SER A 129 8.15 2.80 7.06
N GLY A 130 8.03 2.12 5.91
CA GLY A 130 8.98 1.08 5.51
C GLY A 130 10.29 1.64 4.94
N TYR A 131 10.25 2.83 4.33
CA TYR A 131 11.43 3.50 3.77
C TYR A 131 12.49 3.82 4.83
N ASP A 132 12.06 4.23 6.03
CA ASP A 132 12.96 4.46 7.17
C ASP A 132 13.70 3.17 7.58
N ASP A 133 13.10 1.99 7.38
CA ASP A 133 13.74 0.68 7.63
C ASP A 133 14.67 0.26 6.47
N TYR A 134 14.38 0.67 5.22
CA TYR A 134 15.18 0.31 4.02
C TYR A 134 16.47 1.13 3.87
N GLU A 135 16.52 2.38 4.35
CA GLU A 135 17.74 3.21 4.26
C GLU A 135 18.92 2.59 5.03
N ASP A 136 18.65 1.82 6.10
CA ASP A 136 19.68 1.23 6.95
C ASP A 136 20.18 -0.15 6.45
N GLU A 137 19.41 -0.86 5.61
CA GLU A 137 19.71 -2.25 5.22
C GLU A 137 20.21 -2.43 3.77
N LEU A 138 20.12 -1.41 2.91
CA LEU A 138 20.49 -1.57 1.51
C LEU A 138 22.02 -1.54 1.29
N PRO A 139 22.59 -2.52 0.55
CA PRO A 139 24.00 -2.52 0.24
C PRO A 139 24.35 -1.29 -0.61
N VAL A 140 25.40 -0.57 -0.17
CA VAL A 140 25.93 0.62 -0.84
C VAL A 140 26.19 0.33 -2.32
N GLY A 141 25.30 0.78 -3.21
CA GLY A 141 25.45 0.61 -4.66
C GLY A 141 24.14 0.43 -5.44
N ASP A 142 23.10 -0.14 -4.83
CA ASP A 142 21.79 -0.35 -5.49
C ASP A 142 20.78 0.73 -5.09
N ASN A 143 20.91 1.92 -5.70
CA ASN A 143 20.04 3.07 -5.39
C ASN A 143 18.68 3.02 -6.10
N LEU A 144 18.44 2.04 -6.98
CA LEU A 144 17.24 2.00 -7.83
C LEU A 144 15.94 1.84 -7.01
N PRO A 145 15.85 0.93 -6.02
CA PRO A 145 14.65 0.84 -5.16
C PRO A 145 14.37 2.14 -4.41
N ILE A 146 15.41 2.77 -3.84
CA ILE A 146 15.32 4.05 -3.12
C ILE A 146 14.82 5.18 -4.05
N MET A 147 15.41 5.30 -5.24
CA MET A 147 15.01 6.30 -6.22
C MET A 147 13.56 6.11 -6.69
N LEU A 148 13.12 4.85 -6.85
CA LEU A 148 11.73 4.53 -7.20
C LEU A 148 10.77 4.88 -6.06
N ILE A 149 11.12 4.62 -4.79
CA ILE A 149 10.29 5.00 -3.64
C ILE A 149 10.15 6.53 -3.56
N HIS A 150 11.25 7.28 -3.70
CA HIS A 150 11.18 8.75 -3.70
C HIS A 150 10.33 9.31 -4.85
N ASP A 151 10.46 8.77 -6.07
CA ASP A 151 9.65 9.18 -7.21
C ASP A 151 8.17 8.84 -7.00
N LEU A 152 7.86 7.66 -6.45
CA LEU A 152 6.50 7.24 -6.09
C LEU A 152 5.88 8.14 -5.02
N LEU A 153 6.63 8.50 -3.97
CA LEU A 153 6.16 9.40 -2.92
C LEU A 153 5.88 10.80 -3.47
N SER A 154 6.80 11.33 -4.29
CA SER A 154 6.61 12.62 -4.97
C SER A 154 5.40 12.59 -5.92
N TYR A 155 5.20 11.47 -6.61
CA TYR A 155 4.02 11.27 -7.46
C TYR A 155 2.73 11.20 -6.64
N ALA A 156 2.73 10.50 -5.50
CA ALA A 156 1.60 10.41 -4.58
C ALA A 156 1.18 11.78 -4.02
N GLU A 157 2.13 12.66 -3.68
CA GLU A 157 1.85 14.02 -3.22
C GLU A 157 1.17 14.88 -4.29
N ASN A 158 1.63 14.79 -5.54
CA ASN A 158 1.00 15.49 -6.67
C ASN A 158 -0.38 14.90 -6.99
N PHE A 159 -0.48 13.58 -6.99
CA PHE A 159 -1.72 12.85 -7.27
C PHE A 159 -2.80 13.19 -6.23
N THR A 160 -2.47 13.22 -4.94
CA THR A 160 -3.44 13.61 -3.91
C THR A 160 -3.86 15.07 -4.02
N SER A 161 -2.97 15.96 -4.44
CA SER A 161 -3.26 17.39 -4.66
C SER A 161 -4.20 17.64 -5.86
N GLU A 162 -4.15 16.79 -6.89
CA GLU A 162 -5.01 16.89 -8.08
C GLU A 162 -6.47 16.43 -7.83
N TYR A 163 -6.68 15.58 -6.82
CA TYR A 163 -7.97 14.94 -6.55
C TYR A 163 -8.59 15.28 -5.17
N ALA A 164 -7.96 16.18 -4.40
CA ALA A 164 -8.46 16.77 -3.15
C ALA A 164 -9.44 17.93 -3.39
#